data_AF-Q44748-F1
#
_entry.id   AF-Q44748-F1
#
_cell.length_a   1.000
_cell.length_b   1.000
_cell.length_c   1.000
_cell.angle_alpha   90.00
_cell.angle_beta   90.00
_cell.angle_gamma   90.00
#
_symmetry.space_group_name_H-M   'P 1'
#
loop_
_entity.id
_entity.type
_entity.pdbx_description
1 polymer ?
#
loop_
_entity_poly.entity_id
_entity_poly.type
_entity_poly.pdbx_seq_one_letter_code
_entity_poly.pdbx_strand_id
1 'polypeptide(L)'
;MSSAIAEYNKNGNFLSSKYFFKYYVQAQMQLACTGLEYCNLFFLIDAAPINCKIKRDEALISKVFEFVNKCELEIINLKKDIYSNYREEYLMAHNFNEDTFIKLVEDLVERSDFYSSGVEFDWAREFIEYVDCADLEIKDNQSAENLAYDLMEIDSLQKELNRIQNENKKREKPIKDRLKMLIYNITNTYPLIEQLNYKFGEFVFTLDPKKRAISDRLKGLLPTSGTVFFPSNIAFTNSVSVPM
;
A
#
# COMPACT_ATOMS: atom_id res chain seq x y z
N MET A 1 -8.59 12.41 -5.66
CA MET A 1 -9.16 11.45 -6.63
C MET A 1 -8.53 11.57 -8.01
N SER A 2 -8.68 12.72 -8.69
CA SER A 2 -8.12 12.95 -10.04
C SER A 2 -6.62 12.66 -10.15
N SER A 3 -5.83 13.09 -9.15
CA SER A 3 -4.39 12.81 -9.08
C SER A 3 -4.05 11.31 -9.02
N ALA A 4 -4.81 10.52 -8.27
CA ALA A 4 -4.60 9.08 -8.12
C ALA A 4 -4.93 8.32 -9.41
N ILE A 5 -6.00 8.72 -10.10
CA ILE A 5 -6.37 8.15 -11.41
C ILE A 5 -5.30 8.48 -12.45
N ALA A 6 -4.81 9.73 -12.46
CA ALA A 6 -3.73 10.14 -13.35
C ALA A 6 -2.41 9.39 -13.07
N GLU A 7 -2.11 9.12 -11.79
CA GLU A 7 -0.95 8.33 -11.39
C GLU A 7 -1.10 6.87 -11.86
N TYR A 8 -2.23 6.23 -11.55
CA TYR A 8 -2.50 4.87 -12.00
C TYR A 8 -2.47 4.72 -13.53
N ASN A 9 -3.15 5.59 -14.28
CA ASN A 9 -3.16 5.52 -15.74
C ASN A 9 -1.78 5.70 -16.37
N LYS A 10 -0.84 6.27 -15.61
CA LYS A 10 0.51 6.58 -16.08
C LYS A 10 1.50 5.46 -15.77
N ASN A 11 1.39 4.85 -14.60
CA ASN A 11 2.39 3.88 -14.12
C ASN A 11 1.81 2.71 -13.32
N GLY A 12 0.49 2.53 -13.28
CA GLY A 12 -0.15 1.42 -12.59
C GLY A 12 -0.20 1.54 -11.06
N ASN A 13 0.27 2.64 -10.46
CA ASN A 13 0.27 2.77 -8.99
C ASN A 13 -1.14 3.05 -8.44
N PHE A 14 -1.75 2.04 -7.84
CA PHE A 14 -3.07 2.09 -7.20
C PHE A 14 -3.02 2.46 -5.71
N LEU A 15 -1.82 2.60 -5.12
CA LEU A 15 -1.62 2.91 -3.69
C LEU A 15 -1.49 4.41 -3.40
N SER A 16 -1.60 5.26 -4.42
CA SER A 16 -1.54 6.72 -4.26
C SER A 16 -2.68 7.30 -3.42
N SER A 17 -3.77 6.56 -3.19
CA SER A 17 -4.89 6.98 -2.35
C SER A 17 -5.69 5.80 -1.81
N LYS A 18 -5.94 5.76 -0.50
CA LYS A 18 -6.82 4.75 0.15
C LYS A 18 -8.21 4.70 -0.49
N TYR A 19 -8.73 5.87 -0.89
CA TYR A 19 -10.04 5.96 -1.53
C TYR A 19 -10.02 5.36 -2.95
N PHE A 20 -8.96 5.60 -3.73
CA PHE A 20 -8.78 4.94 -5.04
C PHE A 20 -8.61 3.44 -4.90
N PHE A 21 -7.76 3.01 -3.95
CA PHE A 21 -7.48 1.61 -3.67
C PHE A 21 -8.75 0.78 -3.45
N LYS A 22 -9.73 1.32 -2.72
CA LYS A 22 -11.05 0.67 -2.55
C LYS A 22 -11.71 0.34 -3.90
N TYR A 23 -11.76 1.30 -4.83
CA TYR A 23 -12.36 1.08 -6.16
C TYR A 23 -11.51 0.16 -7.04
N TYR A 24 -10.19 0.23 -6.89
CA TYR A 24 -9.28 -0.69 -7.56
C TYR A 24 -9.55 -2.14 -7.14
N VAL A 25 -9.61 -2.43 -5.82
CA VAL A 25 -9.96 -3.75 -5.30
C VAL A 25 -11.34 -4.19 -5.77
N GLN A 26 -12.33 -3.29 -5.74
CA GLN A 26 -13.67 -3.58 -6.26
C GLN A 26 -13.64 -4.00 -7.74
N ALA A 27 -12.89 -3.28 -8.58
CA ALA A 27 -12.74 -3.62 -9.99
C ALA A 27 -12.04 -4.98 -10.17
N GLN A 28 -11.01 -5.27 -9.38
CA GLN A 28 -10.31 -6.56 -9.42
C GLN A 28 -11.24 -7.73 -9.05
N MET A 29 -12.10 -7.55 -8.04
CA MET A 29 -13.11 -8.56 -7.69
C MET A 29 -14.18 -8.74 -8.79
N GLN A 30 -14.60 -7.65 -9.44
CA GLN A 30 -15.51 -7.75 -10.59
C GLN A 30 -14.86 -8.50 -11.75
N LEU A 31 -13.58 -8.25 -12.02
CA LEU A 31 -12.80 -8.98 -13.04
C LEU A 31 -12.70 -10.46 -12.69
N ALA A 32 -12.41 -10.78 -11.42
CA ALA A 32 -12.39 -12.15 -10.92
C ALA A 32 -13.72 -12.88 -11.18
N CYS A 33 -14.85 -12.27 -10.82
CA CYS A 33 -16.18 -12.86 -10.97
C CYS A 33 -16.65 -13.00 -12.44
N THR A 34 -16.21 -12.10 -13.32
CA THR A 34 -16.69 -12.05 -14.72
C THR A 34 -15.76 -12.76 -15.71
N GLY A 35 -14.52 -13.05 -15.31
CA GLY A 35 -13.52 -13.61 -16.22
C GLY A 35 -12.94 -12.60 -17.22
N LEU A 36 -13.31 -11.31 -17.12
CA LEU A 36 -12.82 -10.26 -18.01
C LEU A 36 -11.37 -9.87 -17.68
N GLU A 37 -10.62 -9.42 -18.68
CA GLU A 37 -9.23 -8.96 -18.52
C GLU A 37 -9.13 -7.47 -18.11
N TYR A 38 -10.11 -6.65 -18.49
CA TYR A 38 -10.09 -5.21 -18.26
C TYR A 38 -11.43 -4.68 -17.74
N CYS A 39 -11.36 -3.71 -16.83
CA CYS A 39 -12.50 -2.96 -16.32
C CYS A 39 -12.28 -1.46 -16.57
N ASN A 40 -13.28 -0.75 -17.09
CA ASN A 40 -13.24 0.71 -17.19
C ASN A 40 -14.01 1.29 -16.00
N LEU A 41 -13.31 2.00 -15.12
CA LEU A 41 -13.90 2.79 -14.06
C LEU A 41 -14.03 4.24 -14.53
N PHE A 42 -15.26 4.73 -14.62
CA PHE A 42 -15.54 6.12 -14.94
C PHE A 42 -15.80 6.91 -13.66
N PHE A 43 -14.99 7.94 -13.44
CA PHE A 43 -15.18 8.87 -12.34
C PHE A 43 -15.71 10.19 -12.88
N LEU A 44 -16.85 10.65 -12.37
CA LEU A 44 -17.34 11.99 -12.62
C LEU A 44 -16.65 12.93 -11.62
N ILE A 45 -15.68 13.70 -12.10
CA ILE A 45 -15.03 14.76 -11.33
C ILE A 45 -15.45 16.07 -11.99
N ASP A 46 -16.23 16.85 -11.26
CA ASP A 46 -16.98 17.98 -11.80
C ASP A 46 -17.92 17.52 -12.94
N ALA A 47 -17.84 18.14 -14.12
CA ALA A 47 -18.65 17.80 -15.29
C ALA A 47 -17.92 16.91 -16.32
N ALA A 48 -16.68 16.49 -16.05
CA ALA A 48 -15.87 15.72 -16.99
C ALA A 48 -15.71 14.27 -16.52
N PRO A 49 -16.07 13.27 -17.35
CA PRO A 49 -15.77 11.88 -17.04
C PRO A 49 -14.28 11.61 -17.22
N ILE A 50 -13.66 11.01 -16.20
CA ILE A 50 -12.29 10.50 -16.28
C ILE A 50 -12.37 8.98 -16.35
N ASN A 51 -11.84 8.40 -17.42
CA ASN A 51 -11.71 6.94 -17.55
C ASN A 51 -10.44 6.45 -16.86
N CYS A 52 -10.57 5.35 -16.13
CA CYS A 52 -9.48 4.59 -15.54
C CYS A 52 -9.60 3.13 -16.01
N LYS A 53 -8.67 2.69 -16.87
CA LYS A 53 -8.68 1.34 -17.43
C LYS A 53 -7.86 0.41 -16.52
N ILE A 54 -8.55 -0.35 -15.68
CA ILE A 54 -7.96 -1.33 -14.79
C ILE A 54 -7.68 -2.62 -15.56
N LYS A 55 -6.45 -3.12 -15.47
CA LYS A 55 -6.08 -4.46 -15.94
C LYS A 55 -6.20 -5.45 -14.79
N ARG A 56 -6.70 -6.65 -15.09
CA ARG A 56 -6.78 -7.78 -14.16
C ARG A 56 -5.39 -8.15 -13.61
N ASP A 57 -5.32 -8.33 -12.30
CA ASP A 57 -4.13 -8.77 -11.58
C ASP A 57 -4.48 -10.01 -10.75
N GLU A 58 -4.09 -11.19 -11.23
CA GLU A 58 -4.40 -12.47 -10.57
C GLU A 58 -3.73 -12.62 -9.21
N ALA A 59 -2.54 -12.06 -9.05
CA ALA A 59 -1.80 -12.16 -7.79
C ALA A 59 -2.51 -11.33 -6.72
N LEU A 60 -2.88 -10.09 -7.04
CA LEU A 60 -3.64 -9.24 -6.14
C LEU A 60 -5.04 -9.78 -5.88
N ILE A 61 -5.71 -10.33 -6.90
CA ILE A 61 -7.02 -10.98 -6.73
C ILE A 61 -6.91 -12.14 -5.73
N SER A 62 -5.90 -12.99 -5.89
CA SER A 62 -5.63 -14.12 -4.97
C SER A 62 -5.43 -13.62 -3.54
N LYS A 63 -4.63 -12.56 -3.37
CA LYS A 63 -4.41 -11.92 -2.07
C LYS A 63 -5.70 -11.39 -1.44
N VAL A 64 -6.55 -10.72 -2.23
CA VAL A 64 -7.85 -10.23 -1.73
C VAL A 64 -8.75 -11.41 -1.32
N PHE A 65 -8.76 -12.51 -2.07
CA PHE A 65 -9.52 -13.71 -1.70
C PHE A 65 -9.05 -14.34 -0.38
N GLU A 66 -7.75 -14.28 -0.04
CA GLU A 66 -7.28 -14.70 1.28
C GLU A 66 -7.97 -13.93 2.41
N PHE A 67 -8.16 -12.61 2.25
CA PHE A 67 -8.90 -11.79 3.21
C PHE A 67 -10.38 -12.14 3.24
N VAL A 68 -11.01 -12.32 2.07
CA VAL A 68 -12.43 -12.72 1.99
C VAL A 68 -12.66 -14.04 2.72
N ASN A 69 -11.80 -15.03 2.50
CA ASN A 69 -11.90 -16.33 3.17
C ASN A 69 -11.73 -16.22 4.69
N LYS A 70 -10.84 -15.34 5.18
CA LYS A 70 -10.70 -15.05 6.62
C LYS A 70 -11.98 -14.42 7.18
N CYS A 71 -12.58 -13.47 6.47
CA CYS A 71 -13.87 -12.88 6.86
C CYS A 71 -14.98 -13.94 6.93
N GLU A 72 -15.07 -14.82 5.94
CA GLU A 72 -16.09 -15.88 5.90
C GLU A 72 -15.91 -16.86 7.06
N LEU A 73 -14.67 -17.26 7.36
CA LEU A 73 -14.37 -18.11 8.51
C LEU A 73 -14.76 -17.44 9.84
N GLU A 74 -14.47 -16.15 9.98
CA GLU A 74 -14.85 -15.38 11.17
C GLU A 74 -16.37 -15.34 11.34
N ILE A 75 -17.13 -15.10 10.28
CA ILE A 75 -18.60 -15.13 10.31
C ILE A 75 -19.12 -16.50 10.74
N ILE A 76 -18.51 -17.59 10.26
CA ILE A 76 -18.88 -18.95 10.64
C ILE A 76 -18.61 -19.20 12.14
N ASN A 77 -17.46 -18.76 12.65
CA ASN A 77 -17.09 -18.89 14.05
C ASN A 77 -18.03 -18.09 14.95
N LEU A 78 -18.28 -16.81 14.62
CA LEU A 78 -19.23 -15.95 15.32
C LEU A 78 -20.61 -16.59 15.40
N LYS A 79 -21.10 -17.13 14.27
CA LYS A 79 -22.38 -17.84 14.23
C LYS A 79 -22.38 -19.03 15.20
N LYS A 80 -21.32 -19.84 15.18
CA LYS A 80 -21.18 -21.00 16.07
C LYS A 80 -21.19 -20.60 17.54
N ASP A 81 -20.45 -19.55 17.89
CA ASP A 81 -20.34 -19.07 19.27
C ASP A 81 -21.65 -18.46 19.78
N ILE A 82 -22.36 -17.71 18.93
CA ILE A 82 -23.71 -17.21 19.24
C ILE A 82 -24.65 -18.37 19.60
N TYR A 83 -24.67 -19.43 18.81
CA TYR A 83 -25.58 -20.56 19.07
C TYR A 83 -25.15 -21.45 20.24
N SER A 84 -23.86 -21.52 20.54
CA SER A 84 -23.31 -22.46 21.53
C SER A 84 -23.17 -21.84 22.93
N ASN A 85 -22.70 -20.59 22.99
CA ASN A 85 -22.26 -19.96 24.24
C ASN A 85 -23.11 -18.74 24.62
N TYR A 86 -23.71 -18.05 23.64
CA TYR A 86 -24.41 -16.77 23.86
C TYR A 86 -25.87 -16.80 23.42
N ARG A 87 -26.49 -17.99 23.37
CA ARG A 87 -27.83 -18.15 22.79
C ARG A 87 -28.90 -17.40 23.58
N GLU A 88 -28.81 -17.40 24.90
CA GLU A 88 -29.77 -16.72 25.77
C GLU A 88 -29.61 -15.20 25.72
N GLU A 89 -28.36 -14.73 25.81
CA GLU A 89 -28.00 -13.31 25.68
C GLU A 89 -28.43 -12.75 24.33
N TYR A 90 -28.23 -13.52 23.25
CA TYR A 90 -28.65 -13.14 21.90
C TYR A 90 -30.18 -13.02 21.78
N LEU A 91 -30.93 -13.95 22.38
CA LEU A 91 -32.40 -13.91 22.44
C LEU A 91 -32.89 -12.73 23.30
N MET A 92 -32.17 -12.39 24.38
CA MET A 92 -32.48 -11.24 25.23
C MET A 92 -32.15 -9.90 24.56
N ALA A 93 -31.06 -9.83 23.79
CA ALA A 93 -30.71 -8.65 22.98
C ALA A 93 -31.79 -8.36 21.92
N HIS A 94 -32.43 -9.39 21.35
CA HIS A 94 -33.58 -9.23 20.45
C HIS A 94 -34.79 -8.57 21.10
N ASN A 95 -34.89 -8.58 22.44
CA ASN A 95 -35.93 -7.87 23.19
C ASN A 95 -35.52 -6.43 23.56
N PHE A 96 -34.60 -5.81 22.81
CA PHE A 96 -34.13 -4.43 22.97
C PHE A 96 -33.43 -4.11 24.30
N ASN A 97 -32.76 -5.09 24.92
CA ASN A 97 -31.82 -4.82 26.01
C ASN A 97 -30.48 -4.32 25.44
N GLU A 98 -30.33 -3.00 25.37
CA GLU A 98 -29.16 -2.31 24.80
C GLU A 98 -27.86 -2.73 25.50
N ASP A 99 -27.84 -2.84 26.84
CA ASP A 99 -26.64 -3.24 27.60
C ASP A 99 -26.19 -4.67 27.24
N THR A 100 -27.14 -5.59 27.05
CA THR A 100 -26.83 -6.98 26.66
C THR A 100 -26.32 -7.04 25.23
N PHE A 101 -26.87 -6.24 24.33
CA PHE A 101 -26.40 -6.14 22.95
C PHE A 101 -24.99 -5.56 22.86
N ILE A 102 -24.70 -4.48 23.59
CA ILE A 102 -23.37 -3.86 23.65
C ILE A 102 -22.34 -4.88 24.13
N LYS A 103 -22.63 -5.59 25.22
CA LYS A 103 -21.72 -6.61 25.76
C LYS A 103 -21.45 -7.74 24.76
N LEU A 104 -22.45 -8.16 23.98
CA LEU A 104 -22.27 -9.17 22.94
C LEU A 104 -21.37 -8.67 21.80
N VAL A 105 -21.51 -7.40 21.39
CA VAL A 105 -20.62 -6.80 20.38
C VAL A 105 -19.19 -6.72 20.89
N GLU A 106 -18.99 -6.29 22.13
CA GLU A 106 -17.66 -6.26 22.76
C GLU A 106 -17.02 -7.65 22.82
N ASP A 107 -17.75 -8.63 23.34
CA ASP A 107 -17.23 -9.99 23.58
C ASP A 107 -16.96 -10.76 22.27
N LEU A 108 -17.85 -10.64 21.28
CA LEU A 108 -17.77 -11.42 20.04
C LEU A 108 -17.00 -10.72 18.93
N VAL A 109 -17.17 -9.41 18.77
CA VAL A 109 -16.61 -8.67 17.63
C VAL A 109 -15.35 -7.91 18.04
N GLU A 110 -15.44 -7.01 19.02
CA GLU A 110 -14.32 -6.11 19.34
C GLU A 110 -13.11 -6.87 19.91
N ARG A 111 -13.35 -7.92 20.68
CA ARG A 111 -12.30 -8.80 21.22
C ARG A 111 -11.83 -9.90 20.26
N SER A 112 -12.42 -10.01 19.07
CA SER A 112 -11.95 -11.00 18.09
C SER A 112 -10.54 -10.65 17.61
N ASP A 113 -9.69 -11.68 17.42
CA ASP A 113 -8.37 -11.52 16.81
C ASP A 113 -8.49 -10.90 15.40
N PHE A 114 -9.56 -11.24 14.69
CA PHE A 114 -9.84 -10.69 13.37
C PHE A 114 -10.05 -9.16 13.41
N TYR A 115 -10.96 -8.67 14.25
CA TYR A 115 -11.25 -7.24 14.33
C TYR A 115 -10.07 -6.44 14.90
N SER A 116 -9.43 -6.94 15.95
CA SER A 116 -8.27 -6.30 16.56
C SER A 116 -7.09 -6.19 15.57
N SER A 117 -6.85 -7.22 14.75
CA SER A 117 -5.84 -7.16 13.69
C SER A 117 -6.16 -6.15 12.58
N GLY A 118 -7.44 -5.86 12.34
CA GLY A 118 -7.90 -4.90 11.33
C GLY A 118 -7.59 -3.44 11.69
N VAL A 119 -7.51 -3.10 12.98
CA VAL A 119 -7.24 -1.73 13.46
C VAL A 119 -5.83 -1.27 13.06
N GLU A 120 -4.87 -2.19 13.04
CA GLU A 120 -3.45 -1.91 12.71
C GLU A 120 -3.12 -2.15 11.21
N PHE A 121 -4.14 -2.36 10.37
CA PHE A 121 -3.94 -2.76 8.99
C PHE A 121 -3.35 -1.65 8.10
N ASP A 122 -2.06 -1.74 7.81
CA ASP A 122 -1.38 -0.91 6.82
C ASP A 122 -1.57 -1.48 5.40
N TRP A 123 -2.69 -1.10 4.79
CA TRP A 123 -3.06 -1.50 3.43
C TRP A 123 -2.00 -1.15 2.37
N ALA A 124 -1.26 -0.04 2.54
CA ALA A 124 -0.27 0.36 1.54
C ALA A 124 0.92 -0.60 1.58
N ARG A 125 1.37 -0.94 2.79
CA ARG A 125 2.42 -1.93 2.98
C ARG A 125 2.01 -3.34 2.56
N GLU A 126 0.77 -3.75 2.87
CA GLU A 126 0.28 -5.09 2.53
C GLU A 126 0.21 -5.33 1.01
N PHE A 127 -0.09 -4.27 0.24
CA PHE A 127 -0.34 -4.40 -1.20
C PHE A 127 0.78 -3.83 -2.09
N ILE A 128 1.88 -3.34 -1.52
CA ILE A 128 2.99 -2.71 -2.28
C ILE A 128 3.64 -3.68 -3.27
N GLU A 129 3.68 -4.97 -2.95
CA GLU A 129 4.29 -6.00 -3.80
C GLU A 129 3.54 -6.25 -5.11
N TYR A 130 2.27 -5.84 -5.19
CA TYR A 130 1.43 -6.00 -6.38
C TYR A 130 1.44 -4.75 -7.28
N VAL A 131 2.17 -3.70 -6.90
CA VAL A 131 2.37 -2.56 -7.80
C VAL A 131 3.32 -2.99 -8.91
N ASP A 132 2.91 -2.79 -10.16
CA ASP A 132 3.77 -3.06 -11.32
C ASP A 132 5.03 -2.17 -11.26
N CYS A 133 6.20 -2.82 -11.17
CA CYS A 133 7.48 -2.18 -10.94
C CYS A 133 8.56 -2.78 -11.85
N ALA A 134 9.52 -1.94 -12.25
CA ALA A 134 10.78 -2.41 -12.80
C ALA A 134 11.78 -2.66 -11.67
N ASP A 135 12.43 -3.82 -11.67
CA ASP A 135 13.53 -4.08 -10.76
C ASP A 135 14.74 -3.20 -11.13
N LEU A 136 15.20 -2.41 -10.16
CA LEU A 136 16.39 -1.58 -10.31
C LEU A 136 17.63 -2.41 -9.91
N GLU A 137 18.26 -3.03 -10.89
CA GLU A 137 19.48 -3.82 -10.66
C GLU A 137 20.73 -2.94 -10.67
N ILE A 138 21.43 -2.86 -9.53
CA ILE A 138 22.72 -2.20 -9.42
C ILE A 138 23.79 -3.28 -9.15
N LYS A 139 24.69 -3.45 -10.11
CA LYS A 139 25.73 -4.50 -10.06
C LYS A 139 26.88 -4.18 -9.12
N ASP A 140 27.15 -2.89 -8.90
CA ASP A 140 28.22 -2.45 -8.01
C ASP A 140 27.72 -2.36 -6.58
N ASN A 141 28.33 -3.16 -5.69
CA ASN A 141 27.88 -3.26 -4.29
C ASN A 141 27.94 -1.92 -3.57
N GLN A 142 29.00 -1.12 -3.79
CA GLN A 142 29.14 0.18 -3.15
C GLN A 142 28.05 1.15 -3.61
N SER A 143 27.73 1.15 -4.90
CA SER A 143 26.64 1.96 -5.46
C SER A 143 25.28 1.50 -4.93
N ALA A 144 25.04 0.18 -4.82
CA ALA A 144 23.82 -0.36 -4.24
C ALA A 144 23.65 0.06 -2.77
N GLU A 145 24.71 -0.05 -1.96
CA GLU A 145 24.72 0.42 -0.57
C GLU A 145 24.45 1.93 -0.49
N ASN A 146 25.12 2.74 -1.33
CA ASN A 146 24.92 4.18 -1.36
C ASN A 146 23.46 4.55 -1.71
N LEU A 147 22.85 3.88 -2.69
CA LEU A 147 21.44 4.11 -3.02
C LEU A 147 20.53 3.73 -1.84
N ALA A 148 20.78 2.59 -1.19
CA ALA A 148 19.99 2.19 -0.02
C ALA A 148 20.05 3.26 1.08
N TYR A 149 21.24 3.78 1.40
CA TYR A 149 21.42 4.86 2.38
C TYR A 149 20.69 6.15 1.97
N ASP A 150 20.82 6.56 0.70
CA ASP A 150 20.15 7.76 0.20
C ASP A 150 18.62 7.63 0.28
N LEU A 151 18.05 6.48 -0.09
CA LEU A 151 16.60 6.23 0.00
C LEU A 151 16.11 6.24 1.45
N MET A 152 16.85 5.62 2.37
CA MET A 152 16.53 5.66 3.81
C MET A 152 16.57 7.08 4.37
N GLU A 153 17.59 7.87 3.99
CA GLU A 153 17.69 9.25 4.44
C GLU A 153 16.55 10.10 3.89
N ILE A 154 16.18 9.93 2.62
CA ILE A 154 15.04 10.62 2.02
C ILE A 154 13.74 10.28 2.77
N ASP A 155 13.48 9.01 3.08
CA ASP A 155 12.28 8.60 3.85
C ASP A 155 12.21 9.31 5.21
N SER A 156 13.32 9.28 5.95
CA SER A 156 13.43 9.95 7.25
C SER A 156 13.17 11.47 7.15
N LEU A 157 13.79 12.13 6.17
CA LEU A 157 13.62 13.57 5.93
C LEU A 157 12.20 13.92 5.49
N GLN A 158 11.53 13.07 4.71
CA GLN A 158 10.13 13.27 4.32
C GLN A 158 9.20 13.17 5.54
N LYS A 159 9.42 12.17 6.41
CA LYS A 159 8.67 12.02 7.68
C LYS A 159 8.88 13.22 8.61
N GLU A 160 10.12 13.70 8.75
CA GLU A 160 10.43 14.90 9.52
C GLU A 160 9.78 16.15 8.93
N LEU A 161 9.84 16.32 7.60
CA LEU A 161 9.20 17.45 6.92
C LEU A 161 7.70 17.48 7.16
N ASN A 162 7.02 16.31 7.10
CA ASN A 162 5.59 16.20 7.38
C ASN A 162 5.25 16.55 8.83
N ARG A 163 6.11 16.17 9.80
CA ARG A 163 5.94 16.55 11.22
C ARG A 163 6.05 18.06 11.42
N ILE A 164 7.10 18.67 10.86
CA ILE A 164 7.40 20.09 11.06
C ILE A 164 6.44 21.02 10.31
N GLN A 165 5.89 20.59 9.16
CA GLN A 165 4.84 21.33 8.45
C GLN A 165 3.61 21.59 9.33
N ASN A 166 3.36 20.73 10.32
CA ASN A 166 2.25 20.89 11.27
C ASN A 166 2.59 21.83 12.44
N GLU A 167 3.87 22.16 12.67
CA GLU A 167 4.32 22.85 13.89
C GLU A 167 5.04 24.19 13.64
N ASN A 168 5.93 24.29 12.62
CA ASN A 168 6.75 25.49 12.41
C ASN A 168 7.43 25.57 11.02
N LYS A 169 6.97 26.49 10.17
CA LYS A 169 7.46 26.65 8.77
C LYS A 169 8.95 27.05 8.61
N LYS A 170 9.58 27.66 9.63
CA LYS A 170 10.97 28.18 9.52
C LYS A 170 12.05 27.09 9.46
N ARG A 171 11.76 25.86 9.89
CA ARG A 171 12.71 24.74 9.90
C ARG A 171 12.69 23.88 8.64
N GLU A 172 11.80 24.17 7.68
CA GLU A 172 11.64 23.35 6.47
C GLU A 172 12.81 23.47 5.47
N LYS A 173 13.45 24.65 5.39
CA LYS A 173 14.40 24.95 4.31
C LYS A 173 15.61 24.00 4.29
N PRO A 174 16.32 23.76 5.41
CA PRO A 174 17.45 22.82 5.43
C PRO A 174 17.06 21.41 4.98
N ILE A 175 15.91 20.90 5.44
CA ILE A 175 15.39 19.57 5.09
C ILE A 175 15.08 19.50 3.59
N LYS A 176 14.39 20.52 3.06
CA LYS A 176 14.06 20.61 1.63
C LYS A 176 15.31 20.67 0.76
N ASP A 177 16.36 21.36 1.19
CA ASP A 177 17.60 21.47 0.44
C ASP A 177 18.42 20.16 0.48
N ARG A 178 18.43 19.43 1.62
CA ARG A 178 19.01 18.09 1.71
C ARG A 178 18.27 17.09 0.82
N LEU A 179 16.94 17.08 0.85
CA LEU A 179 16.11 16.25 -0.05
C LEU A 179 16.40 16.50 -1.53
N LYS A 180 16.53 17.77 -1.94
CA LYS A 180 16.90 18.12 -3.32
C LYS A 180 18.23 17.53 -3.73
N MET A 181 19.24 17.62 -2.86
CA MET A 181 20.57 17.12 -3.17
C MET A 181 20.57 15.59 -3.31
N LEU A 182 19.93 14.85 -2.39
CA LEU A 182 19.85 13.39 -2.46
C LEU A 182 19.12 12.93 -3.72
N ILE A 183 17.95 13.52 -4.01
CA ILE A 183 17.18 13.19 -5.22
C ILE A 183 17.98 13.51 -6.49
N TYR A 184 18.70 14.64 -6.51
CA TYR A 184 19.57 15.01 -7.62
C TYR A 184 20.71 14.01 -7.81
N ASN A 185 21.35 13.56 -6.72
CA ASN A 185 22.42 12.57 -6.78
C ASN A 185 21.91 11.24 -7.37
N ILE A 186 20.78 10.73 -6.88
CA ILE A 186 20.14 9.52 -7.41
C ILE A 186 19.85 9.68 -8.91
N THR A 187 19.23 10.78 -9.30
CA THR A 187 18.81 11.01 -10.71
C THR A 187 19.99 11.08 -11.68
N ASN A 188 21.14 11.60 -11.24
CA ASN A 188 22.33 11.70 -12.11
C ASN A 188 23.20 10.44 -12.09
N THR A 189 23.13 9.65 -11.02
CA THR A 189 23.96 8.45 -10.86
C THR A 189 23.31 7.25 -11.55
N TYR A 190 21.97 7.16 -11.50
CA TYR A 190 21.23 6.02 -11.99
C TYR A 190 20.36 6.40 -13.20
N PRO A 191 20.32 5.57 -14.27
CA PRO A 191 19.56 5.86 -15.49
C PRO A 191 18.06 5.60 -15.29
N LEU A 192 17.43 6.38 -14.40
CA LEU A 192 16.02 6.24 -14.05
C LEU A 192 15.14 6.90 -15.13
N ILE A 193 14.09 6.18 -15.51
CA ILE A 193 13.03 6.66 -16.38
C ILE A 193 12.01 7.38 -15.50
N GLU A 194 11.67 8.61 -15.86
CA GLU A 194 10.66 9.38 -15.15
C GLU A 194 9.34 8.59 -15.10
N GLN A 195 8.72 8.60 -13.92
CA GLN A 195 7.35 8.15 -13.68
C GLN A 195 7.14 6.63 -13.77
N LEU A 196 8.20 5.84 -13.94
CA LEU A 196 8.18 4.39 -13.73
C LEU A 196 8.26 4.08 -12.22
N ASN A 197 7.58 3.02 -11.77
CA ASN A 197 7.79 2.49 -10.42
C ASN A 197 9.01 1.59 -10.45
N TYR A 198 9.92 1.80 -9.52
CA TYR A 198 11.12 1.00 -9.34
C TYR A 198 11.02 0.21 -8.05
N LYS A 199 11.52 -1.02 -8.08
CA LYS A 199 11.78 -1.82 -6.88
C LYS A 199 13.29 -1.93 -6.68
N PHE A 200 13.76 -1.58 -5.48
CA PHE A 200 15.14 -1.71 -5.08
C PHE A 200 15.22 -2.22 -3.63
N GLY A 201 15.61 -3.49 -3.48
CA GLY A 201 15.54 -4.17 -2.19
C GLY A 201 14.12 -4.14 -1.63
N GLU A 202 13.96 -3.49 -0.48
CA GLU A 202 12.67 -3.32 0.21
C GLU A 202 11.92 -2.04 -0.18
N PHE A 203 12.50 -1.20 -1.04
CA PHE A 203 11.91 0.06 -1.44
C PHE A 203 11.21 -0.07 -2.78
N VAL A 204 9.94 0.31 -2.83
CA VAL A 204 9.29 0.68 -4.07
C VAL A 204 9.33 2.21 -4.16
N PHE A 205 9.63 2.79 -5.32
CA PHE A 205 9.59 4.24 -5.46
C PHE A 205 9.33 4.70 -6.89
N THR A 206 8.82 5.92 -7.03
CA THR A 206 8.60 6.60 -8.30
C THR A 206 9.30 7.93 -8.28
N LEU A 207 10.05 8.23 -9.36
CA LEU A 207 10.71 9.53 -9.55
C LEU A 207 9.92 10.41 -10.53
N ASP A 208 9.58 11.63 -10.12
CA ASP A 208 9.01 12.66 -10.98
C ASP A 208 9.67 14.03 -10.69
N PRO A 209 10.84 14.32 -11.31
CA PRO A 209 11.63 15.50 -10.97
C PRO A 209 10.93 16.81 -11.32
N LYS A 210 9.90 16.76 -12.18
CA LYS A 210 9.10 17.90 -12.62
C LYS A 210 8.08 18.36 -11.56
N LYS A 211 7.89 17.61 -10.46
CA LYS A 211 6.97 18.01 -9.40
C LYS A 211 7.46 19.26 -8.66
N ARG A 212 6.50 20.15 -8.36
CA ARG A 212 6.75 21.44 -7.70
C ARG A 212 7.23 21.26 -6.26
N ALA A 213 6.54 20.42 -5.49
CA ALA A 213 6.94 20.10 -4.13
C ALA A 213 8.06 19.06 -4.14
N ILE A 214 9.10 19.28 -3.34
CA ILE A 214 10.26 18.37 -3.30
C ILE A 214 9.91 16.99 -2.75
N SER A 215 8.98 16.93 -1.79
CA SER A 215 8.43 15.69 -1.23
C SER A 215 7.75 14.82 -2.29
N ASP A 216 7.22 15.44 -3.35
CA ASP A 216 6.46 14.74 -4.37
C ASP A 216 7.35 14.25 -5.52
N ARG A 217 8.64 14.65 -5.54
CA ARG A 217 9.57 14.26 -6.61
C ARG A 217 10.04 12.82 -6.48
N LEU A 218 10.03 12.27 -5.28
CA LEU A 218 10.29 10.86 -5.02
C LEU A 218 9.21 10.35 -4.07
N LYS A 219 8.37 9.44 -4.58
CA LYS A 219 7.25 8.84 -3.83
C LYS A 219 7.47 7.35 -3.62
N GLY A 220 6.73 6.77 -2.68
CA GLY A 220 6.55 5.31 -2.62
C GLY A 220 7.43 4.58 -1.61
N LEU A 221 8.32 5.29 -0.89
CA LEU A 221 9.27 4.77 0.12
C LEU A 221 8.57 4.06 1.29
N LEU A 222 7.94 2.94 1.01
CA LEU A 222 7.37 2.02 1.96
C LEU A 222 8.42 0.93 2.15
N PRO A 223 8.98 0.76 3.35
CA PRO A 223 9.80 -0.41 3.63
C PRO A 223 8.90 -1.65 3.62
N THR A 224 9.25 -2.68 2.86
CA THR A 224 8.50 -3.95 2.86
C THR A 224 8.59 -4.68 4.20
N SER A 225 9.64 -4.45 5.01
CA SER A 225 9.75 -4.99 6.37
C SER A 225 9.81 -3.89 7.46
N GLY A 226 9.25 -4.18 8.63
CA GLY A 226 9.15 -3.24 9.76
C GLY A 226 10.49 -2.93 10.46
N THR A 227 11.57 -3.51 9.95
CA THR A 227 12.93 -3.36 10.44
C THR A 227 13.80 -3.23 9.22
N VAL A 228 14.33 -2.02 9.00
CA VAL A 228 15.34 -1.77 7.98
C VAL A 228 16.49 -2.75 8.21
N PHE A 229 16.55 -3.82 7.43
CA PHE A 229 17.69 -4.71 7.46
C PHE A 229 18.85 -3.97 6.82
N PHE A 230 19.83 -3.63 7.64
CA PHE A 230 21.14 -3.22 7.15
C PHE A 230 21.64 -4.28 6.16
N PRO A 231 22.27 -3.89 5.04
CA PRO A 231 22.87 -4.84 4.14
C PRO A 231 24.13 -5.43 4.78
N SER A 232 23.96 -6.31 5.77
CA SER A 232 24.95 -7.30 6.13
C SER A 232 24.53 -8.61 5.47
N ASN A 233 24.90 -8.74 4.19
CA ASN A 233 24.71 -9.90 3.31
C ASN A 233 23.39 -9.92 2.52
N ILE A 234 23.37 -9.17 1.41
CA ILE A 234 22.53 -9.55 0.26
C ILE A 234 23.13 -10.82 -0.34
N ALA A 235 22.67 -11.99 0.13
CA ALA A 235 22.89 -13.24 -0.58
C ALA A 235 21.87 -13.31 -1.72
N PHE A 236 22.29 -12.94 -2.92
CA PHE A 236 21.49 -13.13 -4.13
C PHE A 236 21.20 -14.63 -4.31
N THR A 237 19.93 -15.04 -4.15
CA THR A 237 19.48 -16.37 -4.55
C THR A 237 19.47 -16.44 -6.06
N ASN A 238 20.56 -16.97 -6.65
CA ASN A 238 20.59 -17.42 -8.03
C ASN A 238 19.68 -18.64 -8.19
N SER A 239 18.41 -18.46 -8.52
CA SER A 239 17.60 -19.55 -9.09
C SER A 239 17.54 -19.39 -10.60
N VAL A 240 18.55 -19.91 -11.29
CA VAL A 240 18.45 -20.24 -12.70
C VAL A 240 17.57 -21.49 -12.79
N SER A 241 16.33 -21.36 -13.22
CA SER A 241 15.57 -22.50 -13.75
C SER A 241 15.59 -22.40 -15.27
N VAL A 242 16.44 -23.23 -15.88
CA VAL A 242 16.40 -23.47 -17.32
C VAL A 242 15.20 -24.39 -17.59
N PRO A 243 14.30 -24.07 -18.52
CA PRO A 243 13.24 -25.00 -18.92
C PRO A 243 13.85 -26.18 -19.68
N MET A 244 13.51 -27.40 -19.28
CA MET A 244 13.60 -28.60 -20.13
C MET A 244 12.38 -28.67 -21.04
#